data_AF-A0A953ZZX0-F1
#
_entry.id   AF-A0A953ZZX0-F1
#
_cell.length_a   1.000
_cell.length_b   1.000
_cell.length_c   1.000
_cell.angle_alpha   90.00
_cell.angle_beta   90.00
_cell.angle_gamma   90.00
#
_symmetry.space_group_name_H-M   'P 1'
#
loop_
_entity.id
_entity.type
_entity.pdbx_description
1 polymer ?
#
loop_
_entity_poly.entity_id
_entity_poly.type
_entity_poly.pdbx_seq_one_letter_code
_entity_poly.pdbx_strand_id
1 'polypeptide(L)'
;QRKKGRDLFDLWQALTQFAVDDAGVVRVFGGYLERAGLRVTRAQFERNLAQKERMPEFFGDVLPLLPGDGTYEPAAAMLLVRQRLIERLPGKPWRAKAGPES
;
A
#
# COMPACT_ATOMS: atom_id res chain seq x y z
N GLN A 1 18.90 -5.88 1.64
CA GLN A 1 18.26 -4.93 0.70
C GLN A 1 17.18 -4.16 1.48
N ARG A 2 17.55 -3.02 2.07
CA ARG A 2 16.75 -2.21 3.02
C ARG A 2 15.75 -1.26 2.34
N LYS A 3 14.60 -1.72 1.82
CA LYS A 3 13.65 -0.77 1.17
C LYS A 3 12.15 -0.96 1.46
N LYS A 4 11.65 -2.19 1.60
CA LYS A 4 10.20 -2.41 1.42
C LYS A 4 9.32 -1.96 2.60
N GLY A 5 9.77 -2.14 3.84
CA GLY A 5 9.03 -1.65 5.02
C GLY A 5 8.98 -0.13 5.09
N ARG A 6 10.05 0.54 4.62
CA ARG A 6 10.17 1.99 4.64
C ARG A 6 9.20 2.65 3.67
N ASP A 7 9.06 2.09 2.47
CA ASP A 7 8.09 2.58 1.48
C ASP A 7 6.66 2.59 2.05
N LEU A 8 6.29 1.59 2.86
CA LEU A 8 4.98 1.55 3.53
C LEU A 8 4.84 2.67 4.58
N PHE A 9 5.87 2.87 5.40
CA PHE A 9 5.88 3.93 6.39
C PHE A 9 5.78 5.31 5.75
N ASP A 10 6.59 5.57 4.71
CA ASP A 10 6.60 6.85 3.99
C ASP A 10 5.23 7.15 3.37
N LEU A 11 4.58 6.15 2.77
CA LEU A 11 3.21 6.29 2.24
C LEU A 11 2.19 6.54 3.34
N TRP A 12 2.24 5.80 4.45
CA TRP A 12 1.33 6.00 5.59
C TRP A 12 1.50 7.39 6.20
N GLN A 13 2.74 7.83 6.39
CA GLN A 13 3.04 9.14 6.95
C GLN A 13 2.52 10.25 6.02
N ALA A 14 2.75 10.13 4.71
CA ALA A 14 2.26 11.11 3.75
C ALA A 14 0.72 11.18 3.71
N LEU A 15 0.05 10.02 3.72
CA LEU A 15 -1.41 9.93 3.68
C LEU A 15 -2.09 10.38 4.98
N THR A 16 -1.39 10.37 6.11
CA THR A 16 -1.93 10.80 7.41
C THR A 16 -1.62 12.26 7.73
N GLN A 17 -0.47 12.78 7.29
CA GLN A 17 -0.03 14.16 7.61
C GLN A 17 -0.46 15.20 6.58
N PHE A 18 -0.72 14.81 5.33
CA PHE A 18 -1.03 15.75 4.25
C PHE A 18 -2.39 15.48 3.61
N ALA A 19 -2.98 16.55 3.05
CA ALA A 19 -4.14 16.46 2.18
C ALA A 19 -3.71 15.95 0.79
N VAL A 20 -3.58 14.63 0.65
CA VAL A 20 -3.18 13.97 -0.60
C VAL A 20 -4.40 13.77 -1.53
N ASP A 21 -4.25 14.16 -2.80
CA ASP A 21 -5.17 13.77 -3.88
C ASP A 21 -4.88 12.34 -4.33
N ASP A 22 -5.55 11.37 -3.70
CA ASP A 22 -5.41 9.94 -4.00
C ASP A 22 -5.63 9.62 -5.49
N ALA A 23 -6.61 10.28 -6.12
CA ALA A 23 -6.96 10.03 -7.52
C ALA A 23 -5.85 10.56 -8.45
N GLY A 24 -5.31 11.74 -8.13
CA GLY A 24 -4.15 12.31 -8.81
C GLY A 24 -2.92 11.42 -8.70
N VAL A 25 -2.61 10.91 -7.50
CA VAL A 25 -1.50 9.97 -7.27
C VAL A 25 -1.65 8.73 -8.13
N VAL A 26 -2.82 8.08 -8.11
CA VAL A 26 -3.09 6.86 -8.88
C VAL A 26 -3.00 7.11 -10.38
N ARG A 27 -3.52 8.23 -10.86
CA ARG A 27 -3.44 8.64 -12.28
C ARG A 27 -2.00 8.84 -12.73
N VAL A 28 -1.20 9.59 -11.97
CA VAL A 28 0.21 9.85 -12.29
C VAL A 28 1.01 8.54 -12.26
N PHE A 29 0.76 7.68 -11.27
CA PHE A 29 1.39 6.37 -11.17
C PHE A 29 1.06 5.47 -12.38
N GLY A 30 -0.20 5.45 -12.82
CA GLY A 30 -0.63 4.76 -14.03
C GLY A 30 0.15 5.23 -15.27
N GLY A 31 0.21 6.55 -15.48
CA GLY A 31 0.98 7.10 -16.60
C GLY A 31 2.49 6.83 -16.52
N TYR A 32 3.06 6.74 -15.31
CA TYR A 32 4.44 6.31 -15.12
C TYR A 32 4.65 4.86 -15.58
N LEU A 33 3.78 3.94 -15.16
CA LEU A 33 3.87 2.53 -15.53
C LEU A 33 3.75 2.33 -17.04
N GLU A 34 2.82 3.03 -17.67
CA GLU A 34 2.65 2.99 -19.13
C GLU A 34 3.92 3.45 -19.86
N ARG A 35 4.50 4.59 -19.45
CA ARG A 35 5.77 5.08 -20.01
C ARG A 35 6.93 4.14 -19.77
N ALA A 36 6.94 3.43 -18.65
CA ALA A 36 7.95 2.43 -18.32
C ALA A 36 7.71 1.08 -19.04
N GLY A 37 6.62 0.93 -19.82
CA GLY A 37 6.26 -0.34 -20.45
C GLY A 37 5.84 -1.43 -19.46
N LEU A 38 5.52 -1.05 -18.21
CA LEU A 38 5.15 -1.98 -17.15
C LEU A 38 3.64 -2.14 -17.09
N ARG A 39 3.18 -3.38 -16.95
CA ARG A 39 1.77 -3.69 -16.68
C ARG A 39 1.65 -4.38 -15.34
N VAL A 40 1.05 -3.67 -14.39
CA VAL A 40 0.72 -4.20 -13.06
C VAL A 40 -0.75 -3.95 -12.78
N THR A 41 -1.42 -4.96 -12.24
CA THR A 41 -2.87 -4.92 -11.97
C THR A 41 -3.14 -4.65 -10.50
N ARG A 42 -4.33 -4.11 -10.21
CA ARG A 42 -4.86 -4.05 -8.84
C ARG A 42 -4.69 -5.37 -8.09
N ALA A 43 -5.08 -6.48 -8.72
CA ALA A 43 -4.97 -7.81 -8.11
C ALA A 43 -3.53 -8.19 -7.73
N GLN A 44 -2.53 -7.84 -8.56
CA GLN A 44 -1.13 -8.10 -8.24
C GLN A 44 -0.67 -7.31 -7.01
N PHE A 45 -1.07 -6.04 -6.89
CA PHE A 45 -0.76 -5.23 -5.71
C PHE A 45 -1.46 -5.75 -4.45
N GLU A 46 -2.75 -6.07 -4.52
CA GLU A 46 -3.49 -6.63 -3.37
C GLU A 46 -2.89 -7.94 -2.89
N ARG A 47 -2.54 -8.85 -3.81
CA ARG A 47 -1.85 -10.11 -3.48
C ARG A 47 -0.50 -9.85 -2.83
N ASN A 48 0.28 -8.92 -3.39
CA ASN A 48 1.61 -8.61 -2.88
C ASN A 48 1.56 -8.01 -1.47
N LEU A 49 0.60 -7.12 -1.22
CA LEU A 49 0.41 -6.53 0.10
C LEU A 49 -0.01 -7.59 1.13
N ALA A 50 -0.97 -8.46 0.79
CA ALA A 50 -1.40 -9.56 1.67
C ALA A 50 -0.30 -10.58 1.96
N GLN A 51 0.65 -10.79 1.03
CA GLN A 51 1.83 -11.60 1.28
C GLN A 51 2.79 -10.93 2.27
N LYS A 52 3.03 -9.62 2.09
CA LYS A 52 3.93 -8.84 2.96
C LYS A 52 3.41 -8.70 4.38
N GLU A 53 2.09 -8.59 4.56
CA GLU A 53 1.43 -8.52 5.87
C GLU A 53 1.78 -9.73 6.77
N ARG A 54 2.02 -10.89 6.16
CA ARG A 54 2.34 -12.15 6.86
C ARG A 54 3.83 -12.35 7.11
N MET A 55 4.67 -11.38 6.74
CA MET A 55 6.12 -11.48 6.84
C MET A 55 6.61 -10.49 7.90
N PRO A 56 6.90 -10.93 9.15
CA PRO A 56 7.41 -10.04 10.20
C PRO A 56 8.70 -9.30 9.80
N GLU A 57 9.56 -9.94 9.00
CA GLU A 57 10.81 -9.36 8.51
C GLU A 57 10.58 -8.15 7.59
N PHE A 58 9.37 -8.02 7.02
CA PHE A 58 9.01 -6.88 6.20
C PHE A 58 9.09 -5.55 6.96
N PHE A 59 8.81 -5.59 8.26
CA PHE A 59 8.80 -4.41 9.14
C PHE A 59 10.09 -4.24 9.96
N GLY A 60 10.95 -5.28 9.98
CA GLY A 60 12.13 -5.35 10.84
C GLY A 60 13.16 -4.23 10.63
N ASP A 61 13.18 -3.61 9.45
CA ASP A 61 14.10 -2.50 9.14
C ASP A 61 13.57 -1.13 9.58
N VAL A 62 12.26 -0.98 9.79
CA VAL A 62 11.64 0.32 10.07
C VAL A 62 11.27 0.48 11.52
N LEU A 63 10.68 -0.55 12.14
CA LEU A 63 10.24 -0.48 13.54
C LEU A 63 11.32 0.01 14.51
N PRO A 64 12.60 -0.42 14.41
CA PRO A 64 13.66 0.07 15.29
C PRO A 64 14.06 1.53 15.08
N LEU A 65 13.67 2.14 13.95
CA LEU A 65 14.01 3.52 13.58
C LEU A 65 12.93 4.52 13.97
N LEU A 66 11.76 4.04 14.41
CA LEU A 66 10.64 4.89 14.76
C LEU A 66 10.72 5.36 16.22
N PRO A 67 10.18 6.55 16.53
CA PRO A 67 9.97 6.94 17.91
C PRO A 67 9.15 5.86 18.61
N GLY A 68 9.60 5.41 19.78
CA GLY A 68 8.93 4.37 20.57
C GLY A 68 7.59 4.79 21.20
N ASP A 69 6.94 5.82 20.65
CA ASP A 69 5.68 6.38 21.15
C ASP A 69 4.45 5.58 20.71
N GLY A 70 4.64 4.51 19.93
CA GLY A 70 3.58 3.59 19.52
C GLY A 70 2.64 4.14 18.44
N THR A 71 3.02 5.22 17.77
CA THR A 71 2.13 5.87 16.77
C THR A 71 2.00 5.10 15.46
N TYR A 72 2.97 4.23 15.14
CA TYR A 72 2.98 3.48 13.89
C TYR A 72 2.56 2.03 14.08
N GLU A 73 1.38 1.70 13.56
CA GLU A 73 0.86 0.34 13.51
C GLU A 73 0.93 -0.19 12.06
N PRO A 74 1.81 -1.15 11.75
CA PRO A 74 2.02 -1.57 10.36
C PRO A 74 0.79 -2.17 9.69
N ALA A 75 -0.06 -2.87 10.44
CA ALA A 75 -1.33 -3.39 9.94
C ALA A 75 -2.29 -2.25 9.54
N ALA A 76 -2.38 -1.20 10.36
CA ALA A 76 -3.17 -0.01 10.05
C ALA A 76 -2.59 0.74 8.83
N ALA A 77 -1.27 0.84 8.74
CA ALA A 77 -0.59 1.42 7.58
C ALA A 77 -0.89 0.67 6.28
N MET A 78 -0.82 -0.67 6.30
CA MET A 78 -1.18 -1.50 5.14
C MET A 78 -2.65 -1.32 4.75
N LEU A 79 -3.56 -1.30 5.73
CA LEU A 79 -4.98 -1.10 5.48
C LEU A 79 -5.26 0.26 4.82
N LEU A 80 -4.64 1.33 5.34
CA LEU A 80 -4.78 2.68 4.80
C LEU A 80 -4.29 2.76 3.36
N VAL A 81 -3.07 2.28 3.08
CA VAL A 81 -2.49 2.27 1.73
C VAL A 81 -3.33 1.43 0.77
N ARG A 82 -3.85 0.28 1.24
CA ARG A 82 -4.76 -0.56 0.45
C ARG A 82 -6.00 0.22 0.02
N GLN A 83 -6.72 0.81 0.97
CA GLN A 83 -7.99 1.50 0.72
C GLN A 83 -7.81 2.78 -0.10
N ARG A 84 -6.81 3.60 0.25
CA ARG A 84 -6.63 4.91 -0.38
C ARG A 84 -5.98 4.84 -1.75
N LEU A 85 -5.07 3.89 -1.99
CA LEU A 85 -4.30 3.85 -3.24
C LEU A 85 -4.56 2.57 -4.06
N ILE A 86 -4.39 1.38 -3.46
CA ILE A 86 -4.42 0.13 -4.23
C ILE A 86 -5.82 -0.19 -4.77
N GLU A 87 -6.87 -0.01 -3.96
CA GLU A 87 -8.25 -0.28 -4.40
C GLU A 87 -8.73 0.64 -5.53
N ARG A 88 -8.03 1.77 -5.75
CA ARG A 88 -8.30 2.71 -6.84
C ARG A 88 -7.58 2.34 -8.15
N LEU A 89 -6.61 1.43 -8.11
CA LEU A 89 -5.93 0.97 -9.32
C LEU A 89 -6.93 0.26 -10.27
N PRO A 90 -6.75 0.38 -11.59
CA PRO A 90 -7.62 -0.27 -12.56
C PRO A 90 -7.47 -1.80 -12.53
N GLY A 91 -8.53 -2.49 -12.97
CA GLY A 91 -8.59 -3.94 -13.08
C GLY A 91 -9.42 -4.60 -11.98
N LYS A 92 -9.60 -5.91 -12.11
CA LYS A 92 -10.37 -6.71 -11.15
C LYS A 92 -9.59 -6.85 -9.82
N PRO A 93 -10.28 -6.90 -8.67
CA PRO A 93 -9.65 -7.21 -7.40
C PRO A 93 -9.09 -8.64 -7.40
N TRP A 94 -8.11 -8.92 -6.54
CA TRP A 94 -7.50 -10.25 -6.40
C TRP A 94 -8.48 -11.28 -5.84
N ARG A 95 -9.29 -10.87 -4.86
CA ARG A 95 -10.35 -11.69 -4.25
C ARG A 95 -11.68 -10.99 -4.48
N ALA A 96 -12.73 -11.77 -4.72
CA ALA A 96 -14.09 -11.23 -4.68
C ALA A 96 -14.29 -10.58 -3.30
N LYS A 97 -14.80 -9.34 -3.26
CA LYS A 97 -15.39 -8.84 -2.02
C LYS A 97 -16.48 -9.85 -1.69
N ALA A 98 -16.40 -10.54 -0.54
CA ALA A 98 -17.56 -11.25 -0.03
C ALA A 98 -18.68 -10.21 0.01
N GLY A 99 -19.64 -10.34 -0.90
CA GLY A 99 -20.86 -9.54 -0.82
C GLY A 99 -21.56 -9.91 0.49
N PRO A 100 -22.37 -9.01 1.07
CA PRO A 100 -23.27 -9.44 2.13
C PRO A 100 -24.10 -10.59 1.56
N GLU A 101 -23.94 -11.78 2.13
CA GLU A 101 -24.73 -12.95 1.77
C GLU A 101 -26.20 -12.58 1.96
N SER A 102 -27.01 -12.89 0.94
CA SER A 102 -28.45 -12.58 0.86
C SER A 102 -29.27 -13.37 1.86
#